data_AF-A0A9P0PI80-F1
#
_entry.id   AF-A0A9P0PI80-F1
#
_cell.length_a   1.000
_cell.length_b   1.000
_cell.length_c   1.000
_cell.angle_alpha   90.00
_cell.angle_beta   90.00
_cell.angle_gamma   90.00
#
_symmetry.space_group_name_H-M   'P 1'
#
loop_
_entity.id
_entity.type
_entity.pdbx_description
1 polymer ?
#
loop_
_entity_poly.entity_id
_entity_poly.type
_entity_poly.pdbx_seq_one_letter_code
_entity_poly.pdbx_strand_id
1 'polypeptide(L)'
;MSSLIGAYTTSATVVGLQFDRKSIPMNKLVATTLESKIYCFDVRTHHPKKGFAYVTEKSHDSTVWSVKHLPQNREVFMTTGGSGSLCLWK
;
A
#
# COMPACT_ATOMS: atom_id res chain seq x y z
N MET A 1 -9.13 -12.04 21.12
CA MET A 1 -10.08 -11.01 20.65
C MET A 1 -9.26 -9.99 19.86
N SER A 2 -9.36 -9.95 18.53
CA SER A 2 -8.61 -8.98 17.72
C SER A 2 -9.24 -7.60 17.88
N SER A 3 -8.53 -6.65 18.48
CA SER A 3 -8.96 -5.26 18.56
C SER A 3 -8.74 -4.56 17.22
N LEU A 4 -9.70 -3.73 16.80
CA LEU A 4 -9.52 -2.82 15.68
C LEU A 4 -8.51 -1.74 16.08
N ILE A 5 -7.37 -1.66 15.39
CA ILE A 5 -6.30 -0.70 15.69
C ILE A 5 -6.39 0.60 14.89
N GLY A 6 -7.20 0.65 13.82
CA GLY A 6 -7.41 1.85 13.02
C GLY A 6 -8.35 1.62 11.84
N ALA A 7 -9.02 2.69 11.39
CA ALA A 7 -9.90 2.70 10.23
C ALA A 7 -9.53 3.89 9.33
N TYR A 8 -9.40 3.64 8.02
CA TYR A 8 -8.95 4.63 7.04
C TYR A 8 -9.84 4.55 5.80
N THR A 9 -10.16 5.72 5.23
CA THR A 9 -10.88 5.83 3.96
C THR A 9 -9.93 6.42 2.92
N THR A 10 -9.75 5.71 1.81
CA THR A 10 -9.02 6.19 0.63
C THR A 10 -9.96 6.97 -0.29
N SER A 11 -9.42 7.76 -1.23
CA SER A 11 -10.25 8.52 -2.16
C SER A 11 -11.00 7.64 -3.16
N ALA A 12 -10.52 6.40 -3.35
CA ALA A 12 -11.04 5.42 -4.28
C ALA A 12 -11.11 4.04 -3.62
N THR A 13 -11.91 3.14 -4.20
CA THR A 13 -12.04 1.76 -3.72
C THR A 13 -10.69 1.04 -3.73
N VAL A 14 -10.37 0.41 -2.60
CA VAL A 14 -9.19 -0.44 -2.44
C VAL A 14 -9.43 -1.78 -3.14
N VAL A 15 -8.49 -2.20 -3.98
CA VAL A 15 -8.52 -3.49 -4.69
C VAL A 15 -7.41 -4.44 -4.27
N GLY A 16 -6.38 -3.93 -3.60
CA GLY A 16 -5.25 -4.74 -3.16
C GLY A 16 -4.53 -4.13 -1.97
N LEU A 17 -3.98 -5.00 -1.12
CA LEU A 17 -3.18 -4.63 0.05
C LEU A 17 -1.98 -5.58 0.14
N GLN A 18 -0.81 -5.05 0.47
CA GLN A 18 0.36 -5.87 0.74
C GLN A 18 1.28 -5.23 1.77
N PHE A 19 1.57 -5.97 2.84
CA PHE A 19 2.69 -5.67 3.72
C PHE A 19 4.01 -5.95 3.01
N ASP A 20 5.02 -5.15 3.32
CA ASP A 20 6.35 -5.25 2.74
C ASP A 20 7.03 -6.60 2.97
N ARG A 21 6.88 -7.18 4.17
CA ARG A 21 7.36 -8.52 4.49
C ARG A 21 6.51 -9.16 5.59
N LYS A 22 6.09 -10.41 5.37
CA LYS A 22 5.19 -11.15 6.28
C LYS A 22 5.86 -11.72 7.53
N SER A 23 7.18 -11.89 7.51
CA SER A 23 7.95 -12.60 8.54
C SER A 23 8.59 -11.69 9.59
N ILE A 24 8.28 -10.40 9.57
CA ILE A 24 8.83 -9.39 10.49
C ILE A 24 7.69 -8.53 11.04
N PRO A 25 7.91 -7.77 12.13
CA PRO A 25 6.95 -6.77 12.58
C PRO A 25 6.57 -5.79 11.46
N MET A 26 5.32 -5.31 11.50
CA MET A 26 4.76 -4.43 10.49
C MET A 26 5.63 -3.18 10.30
N ASN A 27 6.06 -2.92 9.06
CA ASN A 27 6.87 -1.76 8.71
C ASN A 27 6.16 -0.86 7.69
N LYS A 28 5.73 -1.43 6.56
CA LYS A 28 5.05 -0.70 5.49
C LYS A 28 3.88 -1.51 4.95
N LEU A 29 2.77 -0.84 4.68
CA LEU A 29 1.60 -1.39 4.02
C LEU A 29 1.30 -0.57 2.76
N VAL A 30 1.23 -1.22 1.61
CA VAL A 30 0.82 -0.56 0.36
C VAL A 30 -0.60 -0.99 0.01
N ALA A 31 -1.47 -0.01 -0.26
CA ALA A 31 -2.82 -0.20 -0.78
C ALA A 31 -2.90 0.27 -2.23
N THR A 32 -3.57 -0.50 -3.07
CA THR A 32 -3.80 -0.19 -4.49
C THR A 32 -5.29 0.09 -4.73
N THR A 33 -5.59 1.00 -5.66
CA THR A 33 -6.98 1.49 -5.85
C THR A 33 -7.45 1.48 -7.31
N LEU A 34 -8.77 1.62 -7.50
CA LEU A 34 -9.39 1.72 -8.83
C LEU A 34 -8.98 2.99 -9.61
N GLU A 35 -8.74 4.11 -8.93
CA GLU A 35 -8.43 5.42 -9.53
C GLU A 35 -6.92 5.66 -9.71
N SER A 36 -6.18 4.59 -10.02
CA SER A 36 -4.77 4.66 -10.41
C SER A 36 -3.78 5.16 -9.34
N LYS A 37 -4.26 5.36 -8.11
CA LYS A 37 -3.46 5.79 -6.96
C LYS A 37 -3.03 4.59 -6.12
N ILE A 38 -1.86 4.75 -5.52
CA ILE A 38 -1.40 3.91 -4.42
C ILE A 38 -1.33 4.72 -3.12
N TYR A 39 -1.47 4.02 -2.01
CA TYR A 39 -1.27 4.56 -0.66
C TYR A 39 -0.18 3.75 0.01
N CYS A 40 0.85 4.41 0.52
CA CYS A 40 1.95 3.78 1.24
C CYS A 40 1.89 4.25 2.70
N PHE A 41 1.49 3.34 3.59
CA PHE A 41 1.35 3.60 5.02
C PHE A 41 2.61 3.18 5.78
N ASP A 42 3.09 4.05 6.67
CA ASP A 42 4.06 3.70 7.71
C ASP A 42 3.30 3.11 8.91
N VAL A 43 3.43 1.80 9.09
CA VAL A 43 2.68 1.03 10.09
C VAL A 43 3.49 0.76 11.37
N ARG A 44 4.62 1.45 11.56
CA ARG A 44 5.44 1.34 12.77
C ARG A 44 4.93 2.21 13.91
N THR A 45 4.47 3.41 13.57
CA THR A 45 4.12 4.44 14.56
C THR A 45 2.65 4.78 14.46
N HIS A 46 1.89 4.37 15.47
CA HIS A 46 0.45 4.63 15.56
C HIS A 46 0.17 5.85 16.44
N HIS A 47 -0.44 6.90 15.87
CA HIS A 47 -0.92 8.03 16.65
C HIS A 47 -2.37 7.79 17.14
N PRO A 48 -2.67 7.84 18.45
CA PRO A 48 -3.98 7.45 19.00
C PRO A 48 -5.21 8.09 18.36
N LYS A 49 -5.10 9.33 17.88
CA LYS A 49 -6.20 10.05 17.20
C LYS A 49 -6.10 10.13 15.68
N LYS A 50 -4.89 9.98 15.13
CA LYS A 50 -4.61 10.25 13.70
C LYS A 50 -4.33 8.98 12.91
N GLY A 51 -4.06 7.87 13.61
CA GLY A 51 -3.69 6.61 12.99
C GLY A 51 -2.24 6.61 12.49
N PHE A 52 -2.03 5.86 11.41
CA PHE A 52 -0.78 5.71 10.70
C PHE A 52 -0.59 6.82 9.67
N ALA A 53 0.66 7.29 9.55
CA ALA A 53 1.03 8.21 8.49
C ALA A 53 1.04 7.49 7.13
N TYR A 54 0.72 8.20 6.06
CA TYR A 54 0.81 7.66 4.71
C TYR A 54 1.12 8.73 3.69
N VAL A 55 1.63 8.30 2.54
CA VAL A 55 1.76 9.09 1.32
C VAL A 55 0.93 8.48 0.21
N THR A 56 0.52 9.28 -0.76
CA THR A 56 -0.25 8.81 -1.93
C THR A 56 0.38 9.31 -3.21
N GLU A 57 0.44 8.43 -4.21
CA GLU A 57 1.05 8.72 -5.51
C GLU A 57 0.15 8.21 -6.64
N LYS A 58 0.10 8.97 -7.74
CA LYS A 58 -0.52 8.50 -8.99
C LYS A 58 0.48 7.58 -9.69
N SER A 59 0.12 6.30 -9.81
CA SER A 59 1.03 5.26 -10.29
C SER A 59 0.77 4.83 -11.73
N HIS A 60 -0.49 4.83 -12.16
CA HIS A 60 -0.91 4.38 -13.49
C HIS A 60 -1.96 5.35 -14.07
N ASP A 61 -2.40 5.11 -15.30
CA ASP A 61 -3.59 5.76 -15.88
C ASP A 61 -4.83 4.84 -15.87
N SER A 62 -4.77 3.75 -15.09
CA SER A 62 -5.84 2.78 -14.91
C SER A 62 -5.80 2.17 -13.50
N THR A 63 -6.79 1.36 -13.15
CA THR A 63 -6.82 0.59 -11.91
C THR A 63 -5.50 -0.11 -11.61
N VAL A 64 -5.05 -0.01 -10.36
CA VAL A 64 -3.83 -0.65 -9.88
C VAL A 64 -4.19 -2.01 -9.28
N TRP A 65 -4.06 -3.06 -10.07
CA TRP A 65 -4.54 -4.40 -9.70
C TRP A 65 -3.73 -5.09 -8.62
N SER A 66 -2.42 -4.84 -8.60
CA SER A 66 -1.56 -5.53 -7.65
C SER A 66 -0.35 -4.70 -7.27
N VAL A 67 0.16 -5.00 -6.08
CA VAL A 67 1.46 -4.59 -5.59
C VAL A 67 2.24 -5.84 -5.19
N LYS A 68 3.54 -5.87 -5.50
CA LYS A 68 4.48 -6.94 -5.16
C LYS A 68 5.81 -6.37 -4.69
N HIS A 69 6.07 -6.47 -3.39
CA HIS A 69 7.39 -6.19 -2.82
C HIS A 69 8.43 -7.24 -3.23
N LEU A 70 9.64 -6.78 -3.50
CA LEU A 70 10.78 -7.63 -3.82
C LEU A 70 11.22 -8.38 -2.55
N PRO A 71 11.21 -9.74 -2.52
CA PRO A 71 11.55 -10.49 -1.31
C PRO A 71 12.95 -10.18 -0.76
N GLN A 72 13.91 -9.91 -1.65
CA GLN A 72 15.30 -9.59 -1.33
C GLN A 72 15.45 -8.19 -0.73
N ASN A 73 14.63 -7.21 -1.16
CA ASN A 73 14.68 -5.84 -0.69
C ASN A 73 13.27 -5.26 -0.53
N ARG A 74 12.80 -5.19 0.71
CA ARG A 74 11.45 -4.73 1.06
C ARG A 74 11.17 -3.26 0.71
N GLU A 75 12.20 -2.46 0.45
CA GLU A 75 12.01 -1.07 0.03
C GLU A 75 11.61 -0.99 -1.44
N VAL A 76 11.92 -2.02 -2.24
CA VAL A 76 11.59 -2.08 -3.65
C VAL A 76 10.30 -2.87 -3.86
N PHE A 77 9.37 -2.32 -4.63
CA PHE A 77 8.14 -3.01 -5.01
C PHE A 77 7.68 -2.62 -6.41
N MET A 78 6.85 -3.45 -7.02
CA MET A 78 6.21 -3.18 -8.30
C MET A 78 4.70 -3.09 -8.18
N THR A 79 4.10 -2.28 -9.05
CA THR A 79 2.65 -2.21 -9.23
C THR A 79 2.26 -2.56 -10.66
N THR A 80 1.09 -3.16 -10.83
CA THR A 80 0.56 -3.56 -12.15
C THR A 80 -0.75 -2.82 -12.44
N GLY A 81 -0.76 -2.02 -13.50
CA GLY A 81 -1.95 -1.30 -13.97
C GLY A 81 -2.83 -2.14 -14.89
N GLY A 82 -4.11 -1.79 -15.02
CA GLY A 82 -5.08 -2.45 -15.88
C GLY A 82 -4.78 -2.37 -17.38
N SER A 83 -3.95 -1.43 -17.80
CA SER A 83 -3.44 -1.32 -19.18
C SER A 83 -2.25 -2.23 -19.49
N GLY A 84 -1.83 -3.08 -18.55
CA GLY A 84 -0.59 -3.86 -18.66
C GLY A 84 0.68 -3.06 -18.33
N SER A 85 0.53 -1.84 -17.81
CA SER A 85 1.66 -1.01 -17.36
C SER A 85 2.27 -1.54 -16.06
N LEU A 86 3.59 -1.42 -15.93
CA LEU A 86 4.36 -1.82 -14.76
C LEU A 86 5.15 -0.62 -14.24
N CYS A 87 5.07 -0.35 -12.94
CA CYS A 87 5.87 0.69 -12.29
C CYS A 87 6.72 0.06 -11.18
N LEU A 88 8.02 0.39 -11.16
CA LEU A 88 8.97 -0.03 -10.14
C LEU A 88 9.23 1.14 -9.19
N TRP A 89 9.11 0.90 -7.89
CA TRP A 89 9.16 1.90 -6.83
C TRP A 89 10.28 1.59 -5.83
N LYS A 90 10.78 2.62 -5.15
CA LYS A 90 11.76 2.53 -4.06
C LYS A 90 11.47 3.57 -2.98
#